data_AF-A0A0R2PVD5-F1
#
_entry.id   AF-A0A0R2PVD5-F1
#
_cell.length_a   1.000
_cell.length_b   1.000
_cell.length_c   1.000
_cell.angle_alpha   90.00
_cell.angle_beta   90.00
_cell.angle_gamma   90.00
#
_symmetry.space_group_name_H-M   'P 1'
#
loop_
_entity.id
_entity.type
_entity.pdbx_description
1 polymer ?
#
loop_
_entity_poly.entity_id
_entity_poly.type
_entity_poly.pdbx_seq_one_letter_code
_entity_poly.pdbx_strand_id
1 'polypeptide(L)'
;MPNSVARKTGRRHPLMGALLIAIGLLVTGGAYAAASTTIAMAETPSVSQASLIDEGEKLFLANCASCHGLNVEGTAAGPSLIGVGALAVDFQVGTGRMPMAGSGPQAEAKPVQFTQPQIDALAAFVASLAPGPGLPDPQYYAGDGDAAAGGALFRVNCAMCHNVAGAGGALTEGKYAPHLRNIDPLHVYGAMVTGPQNMPVFNDMNLTPEQKNDVITYLKYLDETPSVGGFSLGSLGPVSEGLLIWLIGLGGLIAVAIWLTARSN
;
A
#
# COMPACT_ATOMS: atom_id res chain seq x y z
N MET A 1 -65.21 32.74 60.35
CA MET A 1 -64.60 31.41 60.06
C MET A 1 -65.69 30.55 59.41
N PRO A 2 -65.44 29.76 58.35
CA PRO A 2 -64.16 29.22 57.87
C PRO A 2 -63.82 29.48 56.39
N ASN A 3 -62.54 29.27 56.07
CA ASN A 3 -61.95 29.20 54.74
C ASN A 3 -62.45 27.97 53.97
N SER A 4 -62.84 28.11 52.71
CA SER A 4 -62.91 26.99 51.77
C SER A 4 -61.81 27.12 50.72
N VAL A 5 -60.72 26.40 50.95
CA VAL A 5 -59.62 26.23 49.98
C VAL A 5 -60.10 25.34 48.83
N ALA A 6 -60.24 25.89 47.63
CA ALA A 6 -60.50 25.11 46.43
C ALA A 6 -59.19 24.46 45.94
N ARG A 7 -59.03 23.16 46.17
CA ARG A 7 -57.96 22.34 45.58
C ARG A 7 -58.15 22.25 44.06
N LYS A 8 -57.27 22.88 43.28
CA LYS A 8 -57.10 22.57 41.84
C LYS A 8 -56.41 21.20 41.71
N THR A 9 -57.19 20.16 41.42
CA THR A 9 -56.67 18.84 41.01
C THR A 9 -56.30 18.87 39.53
N GLY A 10 -55.13 19.40 39.22
CA GLY A 10 -54.50 19.19 37.90
C GLY A 10 -53.91 17.79 37.84
N ARG A 11 -54.72 16.79 37.47
CA ARG A 11 -54.24 15.42 37.19
C ARG A 11 -53.34 15.51 35.96
N ARG A 12 -52.02 15.56 36.18
CA ARG A 12 -51.02 15.48 35.11
C ARG A 12 -51.10 14.07 34.55
N HIS A 13 -51.70 13.91 33.36
CA HIS A 13 -51.86 12.60 32.75
C HIS A 13 -50.47 12.03 32.43
N PRO A 14 -50.11 10.82 32.89
CA PRO A 14 -48.75 10.28 32.72
C PRO A 14 -48.33 10.17 31.25
N LEU A 15 -49.30 10.06 30.33
CA LEU A 15 -49.06 10.05 28.88
C LEU A 15 -48.59 11.40 28.31
N MET A 16 -48.86 12.54 28.97
CA MET A 16 -48.35 13.83 28.51
C MET A 16 -46.82 13.93 28.63
N GLY A 17 -46.24 13.33 29.67
CA GLY A 17 -44.78 13.27 29.83
C GLY A 17 -44.12 12.42 28.75
N ALA A 18 -44.70 11.24 28.47
CA ALA A 18 -44.23 10.36 27.41
C ALA A 18 -44.33 11.00 26.02
N LEU A 19 -45.42 11.74 25.75
CA LEU A 19 -45.61 12.44 24.48
C LEU A 19 -44.57 13.56 24.27
N LEU A 20 -44.28 14.34 25.31
CA LEU A 20 -43.28 15.41 25.23
C LEU A 20 -41.86 14.85 25.04
N ILE A 21 -41.54 13.72 25.66
CA ILE A 21 -40.25 13.04 25.46
C ILE A 21 -40.15 12.48 24.03
N ALA A 22 -41.21 11.87 23.50
CA ALA A 22 -41.24 11.36 22.13
C ALA A 22 -41.08 12.48 21.10
N ILE A 23 -41.75 13.62 21.29
CA ILE A 23 -41.58 14.81 20.43
C ILE A 23 -40.15 15.34 20.54
N GLY A 24 -39.59 15.43 21.75
CA GLY A 24 -38.20 15.83 21.96
C GLY A 24 -37.22 14.95 21.20
N LEU A 25 -37.35 13.63 21.33
CA LEU A 25 -36.52 12.63 20.64
C LEU A 25 -36.66 12.70 19.12
N LEU A 26 -37.87 12.92 18.59
CA LEU A 26 -38.12 13.08 17.16
C LEU A 26 -37.49 14.37 16.62
N VAL A 27 -37.57 15.46 17.36
CA VAL A 27 -36.98 16.75 16.94
C VAL A 27 -35.45 16.68 16.99
N THR A 28 -34.86 16.15 18.07
CA THR A 28 -33.40 16.02 18.17
C THR A 28 -32.85 14.99 17.21
N GLY A 29 -33.54 13.85 17.04
CA GLY A 29 -33.15 12.79 16.11
C GLY A 29 -33.29 13.24 14.64
N GLY A 30 -34.37 13.96 14.31
CA GLY A 30 -34.59 14.53 12.99
C GLY A 30 -33.59 15.64 12.64
N ALA A 31 -33.27 16.52 13.60
CA ALA A 31 -32.25 17.55 13.42
C ALA A 31 -30.85 16.96 13.26
N TYR A 32 -30.51 15.93 14.04
CA TYR A 32 -29.24 15.20 13.91
C TYR A 32 -29.14 14.46 12.58
N ALA A 33 -30.21 13.79 12.15
CA ALA A 33 -30.28 13.14 10.84
C ALA A 33 -30.07 14.16 9.71
N ALA A 34 -30.81 15.27 9.72
CA ALA A 34 -30.67 16.32 8.69
C ALA A 34 -29.27 16.93 8.66
N ALA A 35 -28.68 17.23 9.83
CA ALA A 35 -27.31 17.73 9.92
C ALA A 35 -26.28 16.70 9.41
N SER A 36 -26.47 15.42 9.73
CA SER A 36 -25.61 14.34 9.24
C SER A 36 -25.73 14.14 7.72
N THR A 37 -26.92 14.31 7.13
CA THR A 37 -27.11 14.27 5.67
C THR A 37 -26.39 15.43 4.99
N THR A 38 -26.43 16.65 5.54
CA THR A 38 -25.70 17.80 4.98
C THR A 38 -24.18 17.67 5.07
N ILE A 39 -23.66 16.98 6.10
CA ILE A 39 -22.22 16.71 6.24
C ILE A 39 -21.79 15.56 5.30
N ALA A 40 -22.65 14.55 5.10
CA ALA A 40 -22.42 13.46 4.15
C ALA A 40 -22.51 13.91 2.68
N MET A 41 -23.26 14.99 2.40
CA MET A 41 -23.37 15.61 1.08
C MET A 41 -22.32 16.70 0.83
N ALA A 42 -21.36 16.89 1.74
CA ALA A 42 -20.13 17.59 1.41
C ALA A 42 -19.25 16.69 0.53
N GLU A 43 -19.75 16.37 -0.67
CA GLU A 43 -18.91 15.89 -1.75
C GLU A 43 -17.83 16.95 -1.97
N THR A 44 -16.58 16.55 -1.79
CA THR A 44 -15.41 17.28 -2.30
C THR A 44 -15.75 17.73 -3.72
N PRO A 45 -15.64 19.02 -4.07
CA PRO A 45 -15.93 19.46 -5.43
C PRO A 45 -15.08 18.62 -6.37
N SER A 46 -15.71 17.99 -7.36
CA SER A 46 -15.03 17.20 -8.38
C SER A 46 -13.93 18.06 -8.98
N VAL A 47 -12.66 17.75 -8.67
CA VAL A 47 -11.52 18.41 -9.28
C VAL A 47 -11.64 18.15 -10.78
N SER A 48 -11.78 19.21 -11.57
CA SER A 48 -11.83 19.05 -13.02
C SER A 48 -10.54 18.40 -13.50
N GLN A 49 -10.62 17.52 -14.50
CA GLN A 49 -9.43 16.89 -15.07
C GLN A 49 -8.39 17.95 -15.53
N ALA A 50 -8.86 19.08 -16.06
CA ALA A 50 -8.01 20.20 -16.44
C ALA A 50 -7.26 20.82 -15.24
N SER A 51 -7.92 21.05 -14.11
CA SER A 51 -7.23 21.54 -12.90
C SER A 51 -6.23 20.53 -12.33
N LEU A 52 -6.52 19.23 -12.45
CA LEU A 52 -5.61 18.18 -11.99
C LEU A 52 -4.33 18.14 -12.84
N ILE A 53 -4.47 18.30 -14.16
CA ILE A 53 -3.35 18.39 -15.10
C ILE A 53 -2.52 19.66 -14.86
N ASP A 54 -3.16 20.81 -14.65
CA ASP A 54 -2.46 22.09 -14.36
C ASP A 54 -1.68 22.04 -13.04
N GLU A 55 -2.23 21.41 -12.00
CA GLU A 55 -1.51 21.16 -10.75
C GLU A 55 -0.33 20.19 -10.95
N GLY A 56 -0.56 19.10 -11.70
CA GLY A 56 0.47 18.14 -12.05
C GLY A 56 1.63 18.76 -12.83
N GLU A 57 1.34 19.64 -13.79
CA GLU A 57 2.33 20.37 -14.57
C GLU A 57 3.24 21.20 -13.65
N LYS A 58 2.66 21.97 -12.73
CA LYS A 58 3.43 22.79 -11.78
C LYS A 58 4.35 21.95 -10.90
N LEU A 59 3.84 20.83 -10.37
CA LEU A 59 4.63 19.90 -9.57
C LEU A 59 5.76 19.29 -10.40
N PHE A 60 5.47 18.89 -11.64
CA PHE A 60 6.44 18.28 -12.54
C PHE A 60 7.55 19.25 -12.93
N LEU A 61 7.21 20.49 -13.29
CA LEU A 61 8.17 21.53 -13.64
C LEU A 61 9.09 21.88 -12.47
N ALA A 62 8.56 21.88 -11.24
CA ALA A 62 9.34 22.20 -10.04
C ALA A 62 10.28 21.05 -9.60
N ASN A 63 9.93 19.79 -9.86
CA ASN A 63 10.61 18.65 -9.22
C ASN A 63 11.22 17.61 -10.18
N CYS A 64 10.76 17.55 -11.43
CA CYS A 64 11.07 16.44 -12.35
C CYS A 64 11.70 16.90 -13.67
N ALA A 65 11.33 18.08 -14.15
CA ALA A 65 11.67 18.54 -15.50
C ALA A 65 13.18 18.70 -15.76
N SER A 66 13.98 18.93 -14.72
CA SER A 66 15.45 19.02 -14.86
C SER A 66 16.07 17.72 -15.38
N CYS A 67 15.46 16.58 -15.09
CA CYS A 67 15.94 15.26 -15.54
C CYS A 67 15.08 14.70 -16.67
N HIS A 68 13.78 14.91 -16.63
CA HIS A 68 12.83 14.30 -17.57
C HIS A 68 12.41 15.22 -18.74
N GLY A 69 12.95 16.44 -18.83
CA GLY A 69 12.58 17.42 -19.86
C GLY A 69 11.29 18.15 -19.51
N LEU A 70 11.01 19.27 -20.18
CA LEU A 70 9.82 20.10 -19.91
C LEU A 70 8.54 19.43 -20.42
N ASN A 71 8.66 18.60 -21.47
CA ASN A 71 7.58 17.89 -22.15
C ASN A 71 7.75 16.37 -22.03
N VAL A 72 8.33 15.89 -20.93
CA VAL A 72 8.60 14.46 -20.66
C VAL A 72 9.49 13.73 -21.68
N GLU A 73 10.19 14.46 -22.54
CA GLU A 73 11.02 13.95 -23.63
C GLU A 73 12.32 13.27 -23.16
N GLY A 74 12.68 13.45 -21.88
CA GLY A 74 13.93 12.97 -21.31
C GLY A 74 15.12 13.87 -21.59
N THR A 75 16.21 13.65 -20.86
CA THR A 75 17.48 14.37 -21.02
C THR A 75 18.66 13.41 -20.84
N ALA A 76 19.88 13.92 -20.88
CA ALA A 76 21.05 13.13 -20.47
C ALA A 76 21.01 12.72 -18.98
N ALA A 77 20.26 13.45 -18.14
CA ALA A 77 20.16 13.21 -16.70
C ALA A 77 19.01 12.24 -16.31
N GLY A 78 18.06 11.98 -17.21
CA GLY A 78 16.93 11.11 -16.93
C GLY A 78 16.22 10.61 -18.20
N PRO A 79 15.64 9.41 -18.16
CA PRO A 79 14.97 8.84 -19.33
C PRO A 79 13.72 9.64 -19.71
N SER A 80 13.25 9.44 -20.94
CA SER A 80 11.93 9.91 -21.34
C SER A 80 10.83 9.24 -20.50
N LEU A 81 9.78 10.00 -20.18
CA LEU A 81 8.55 9.46 -19.59
C LEU A 81 7.43 9.29 -20.63
N ILE A 82 7.75 9.38 -21.92
CA ILE A 82 6.77 9.13 -22.98
C ILE A 82 6.38 7.65 -22.95
N GLY A 83 5.08 7.37 -22.77
CA GLY A 83 4.52 6.03 -22.81
C GLY A 83 4.61 5.24 -21.50
N VAL A 84 5.16 5.83 -20.43
CA VAL A 84 5.26 5.13 -19.13
C VAL A 84 3.90 4.99 -18.43
N GLY A 85 2.98 5.93 -18.67
CA GLY A 85 1.62 5.92 -18.12
C GLY A 85 1.49 6.38 -16.67
N ALA A 86 0.24 6.62 -16.26
CA ALA A 86 -0.11 7.08 -14.91
C ALA A 86 0.31 6.07 -13.83
N LEU A 87 0.18 4.77 -14.10
CA LEU A 87 0.52 3.72 -13.15
C LEU A 87 2.02 3.67 -12.82
N ALA A 88 2.89 3.97 -13.80
CA ALA A 88 4.32 4.04 -13.54
C ALA A 88 4.70 5.25 -12.69
N VAL A 89 4.01 6.38 -12.89
CA VAL A 89 4.21 7.58 -12.05
C VAL A 89 3.77 7.29 -10.62
N ASP A 90 2.57 6.74 -10.44
CA ASP A 90 2.05 6.34 -9.13
C ASP A 90 3.00 5.35 -8.44
N PHE A 91 3.44 4.29 -9.14
CA PHE A 91 4.39 3.34 -8.57
C PHE A 91 5.72 3.99 -8.18
N GLN A 92 6.36 4.76 -9.08
CA GLN A 92 7.70 5.28 -8.83
C GLN A 92 7.69 6.37 -7.75
N VAL A 93 6.69 7.26 -7.76
CA VAL A 93 6.58 8.37 -6.82
C VAL A 93 5.96 7.91 -5.49
N GLY A 94 4.89 7.12 -5.55
CA GLY A 94 4.17 6.57 -4.39
C GLY A 94 4.97 5.54 -3.59
N THR A 95 5.90 4.82 -4.22
CA THR A 95 6.89 4.00 -3.48
C THR A 95 8.13 4.80 -3.02
N GLY A 96 8.17 6.10 -3.33
CA GLY A 96 9.25 7.01 -2.97
C GLY A 96 10.53 6.84 -3.78
N ARG A 97 10.59 5.98 -4.80
CA ARG A 97 11.81 5.81 -5.62
C ARG A 97 12.13 7.06 -6.43
N MET A 98 11.12 7.72 -6.96
CA MET A 98 11.21 9.01 -7.63
C MET A 98 10.63 10.13 -6.77
N PRO A 99 11.17 11.36 -6.85
CA PRO A 99 12.38 11.79 -7.57
C PRO A 99 13.63 11.20 -6.96
N MET A 100 14.57 10.67 -7.75
CA MET A 100 15.74 9.93 -7.23
C MET A 100 16.62 10.79 -6.31
N ALA A 101 17.09 10.23 -5.18
CA ALA A 101 17.94 10.98 -4.23
C ALA A 101 19.41 11.07 -4.65
N GLY A 102 19.87 10.14 -5.50
CA GLY A 102 21.24 10.10 -5.98
C GLY A 102 21.43 8.98 -7.00
N SER A 103 22.55 9.05 -7.74
CA SER A 103 22.91 8.02 -8.72
C SER A 103 23.39 6.74 -8.04
N GLY A 104 23.01 5.59 -8.58
CA GLY A 104 23.43 4.28 -8.09
C GLY A 104 23.00 3.16 -9.04
N PRO A 105 23.31 1.90 -8.71
CA PRO A 105 22.91 0.74 -9.52
C PRO A 105 21.40 0.66 -9.73
N GLN A 106 20.63 1.10 -8.73
CA GLN A 106 19.18 1.18 -8.78
C GLN A 106 18.63 2.30 -7.90
N ALA A 107 17.40 2.75 -8.18
CA ALA A 107 16.73 3.75 -7.35
C ALA A 107 16.21 3.09 -6.07
N GLU A 108 16.72 3.54 -4.92
CA GLU A 108 16.28 3.07 -3.62
C GLU A 108 14.94 3.70 -3.21
N ALA A 109 14.16 2.96 -2.43
CA ALA A 109 12.97 3.49 -1.79
C ALA A 109 13.39 4.44 -0.66
N LYS A 110 12.72 5.59 -0.57
CA LYS A 110 12.90 6.60 0.47
C LYS A 110 11.52 7.09 0.93
N PRO A 111 11.44 7.89 2.00
CA PRO A 111 10.17 8.49 2.38
C PRO A 111 9.54 9.24 1.20
N VAL A 112 8.25 8.99 1.01
CA VAL A 112 7.45 9.60 -0.05
C VAL A 112 7.41 11.11 0.15
N GLN A 113 7.71 11.87 -0.90
CA GLN A 113 7.80 13.34 -0.83
C GLN A 113 6.50 14.04 -1.22
N PHE A 114 5.56 13.32 -1.83
CA PHE A 114 4.29 13.83 -2.33
C PHE A 114 3.13 13.15 -1.63
N THR A 115 2.04 13.88 -1.46
CA THR A 115 0.77 13.31 -1.01
C THR A 115 0.08 12.55 -2.16
N GLN A 116 -0.85 11.64 -1.85
CA GLN A 116 -1.57 10.90 -2.90
C GLN A 116 -2.25 11.83 -3.93
N PRO A 117 -2.95 12.92 -3.54
CA PRO A 117 -3.53 13.83 -4.53
C PRO A 117 -2.49 14.51 -5.45
N GLN A 118 -1.28 14.77 -4.94
CA GLN A 118 -0.18 15.30 -5.75
C GLN A 118 0.40 14.25 -6.71
N ILE A 119 0.46 12.99 -6.27
CA ILE A 119 0.86 11.86 -7.12
C ILE A 119 -0.16 11.67 -8.24
N ASP A 120 -1.45 11.71 -7.92
CA ASP A 120 -2.55 11.63 -8.90
C ASP A 120 -2.47 12.77 -9.91
N ALA A 121 -2.15 13.99 -9.45
CA ALA A 121 -1.94 15.15 -10.32
C ALA A 121 -0.74 14.96 -11.27
N LEU A 122 0.41 14.55 -10.74
CA LEU A 122 1.60 14.22 -11.55
C LEU A 122 1.30 13.13 -12.58
N ALA A 123 0.60 12.07 -12.17
CA ALA A 123 0.23 10.96 -13.03
C ALA A 123 -0.72 11.40 -14.14
N ALA A 124 -1.71 12.26 -13.83
CA ALA A 124 -2.63 12.83 -14.80
C ALA A 124 -1.91 13.71 -15.82
N PHE A 125 -0.99 14.57 -15.38
CA PHE A 125 -0.19 15.41 -16.28
C PHE A 125 0.66 14.57 -17.25
N VAL A 126 1.44 13.61 -16.73
CA VAL A 126 2.29 12.74 -17.58
C VAL A 126 1.44 11.94 -18.56
N ALA A 127 0.31 11.38 -18.10
CA ALA A 127 -0.61 10.64 -18.96
C ALA A 127 -1.27 11.51 -20.04
N SER A 128 -1.45 12.81 -19.80
CA SER A 128 -2.01 13.76 -20.77
C SER A 128 -1.07 14.02 -21.95
N LEU A 129 0.25 13.97 -21.71
CA LEU A 129 1.28 14.16 -22.73
C LEU A 129 1.61 12.87 -23.48
N ALA A 130 1.64 11.75 -22.77
CA ALA A 130 2.04 10.47 -23.34
C ALA A 130 1.31 9.30 -22.66
N PRO A 131 0.22 8.81 -23.28
CA PRO A 131 -0.57 7.72 -22.72
C PRO A 131 0.26 6.44 -22.56
N GLY A 132 0.02 5.75 -21.46
CA GLY A 132 0.58 4.43 -21.15
C GLY A 132 -0.39 3.67 -20.23
N PRO A 133 0.07 2.64 -19.49
CA PRO A 133 -0.77 1.95 -18.52
C PRO A 133 -1.43 2.92 -17.53
N GLY A 134 -2.76 2.92 -17.50
CA GLY A 134 -3.56 3.68 -16.54
C GLY A 134 -3.61 2.98 -15.18
N LEU A 135 -4.16 3.67 -14.18
CA LEU A 135 -4.47 3.04 -12.90
C LEU A 135 -5.49 1.90 -13.12
N PRO A 136 -5.24 0.72 -12.54
CA PRO A 136 -6.16 -0.41 -12.66
C PRO A 136 -7.46 -0.15 -11.90
N ASP A 137 -8.51 -0.88 -12.26
CA ASP A 137 -9.72 -0.97 -11.44
C ASP A 137 -9.39 -1.60 -10.07
N PRO A 138 -9.90 -1.05 -8.95
CA PRO A 138 -9.69 -1.59 -7.60
C PRO A 138 -9.91 -3.09 -7.44
N GLN A 139 -10.79 -3.70 -8.23
CA GLN A 139 -11.04 -5.15 -8.16
C GLN A 139 -9.81 -6.00 -8.49
N TYR A 140 -8.85 -5.46 -9.26
CA TYR A 140 -7.66 -6.20 -9.70
C TYR A 140 -6.48 -6.13 -8.73
N TYR A 141 -6.62 -5.38 -7.64
CA TYR A 141 -5.62 -5.31 -6.57
C TYR A 141 -6.26 -5.31 -5.17
N ALA A 142 -7.49 -5.81 -5.03
CA ALA A 142 -8.16 -5.91 -3.75
C ALA A 142 -7.51 -6.94 -2.80
N GLY A 143 -6.75 -7.90 -3.34
CA GLY A 143 -6.08 -8.94 -2.56
C GLY A 143 -7.08 -9.92 -1.93
N ASP A 144 -8.09 -10.30 -2.72
CA ASP A 144 -9.21 -11.18 -2.39
C ASP A 144 -9.39 -12.34 -3.40
N GLY A 145 -8.36 -12.60 -4.21
CA GLY A 145 -8.30 -13.70 -5.17
C GLY A 145 -7.95 -15.07 -4.57
N ASP A 146 -7.40 -15.97 -5.38
CA ASP A 146 -6.95 -17.30 -4.94
C ASP A 146 -5.47 -17.29 -4.55
N ALA A 147 -5.20 -17.34 -3.24
CA ALA A 147 -3.83 -17.38 -2.70
C ALA A 147 -3.02 -18.62 -3.13
N ALA A 148 -3.68 -19.77 -3.39
CA ALA A 148 -3.00 -20.97 -3.83
C ALA A 148 -2.57 -20.86 -5.30
N ALA A 149 -3.45 -20.35 -6.16
CA ALA A 149 -3.13 -20.02 -7.55
C ALA A 149 -2.03 -18.93 -7.62
N GLY A 150 -2.18 -17.88 -6.82
CA GLY A 150 -1.19 -16.81 -6.68
C GLY A 150 0.17 -17.30 -6.25
N GLY A 151 0.22 -18.21 -5.27
CA GLY A 151 1.46 -18.83 -4.81
C GLY A 151 2.12 -19.72 -5.86
N ALA A 152 1.35 -20.35 -6.76
CA ALA A 152 1.90 -21.07 -7.91
C ALA A 152 2.50 -20.11 -8.94
N LEU A 153 1.76 -19.06 -9.31
CA LEU A 153 2.21 -18.02 -10.23
C LEU A 153 3.47 -17.32 -9.73
N PHE A 154 3.51 -16.95 -8.45
CA PHE A 154 4.64 -16.29 -7.83
C PHE A 154 5.90 -17.15 -7.85
N ARG A 155 5.78 -18.46 -7.55
CA ARG A 155 6.92 -19.38 -7.59
C ARG A 155 7.49 -19.57 -8.99
N VAL A 156 6.64 -19.55 -10.02
CA VAL A 156 7.05 -19.71 -11.42
C VAL A 156 7.68 -18.42 -11.97
N ASN A 157 7.15 -17.25 -11.62
CA ASN A 157 7.48 -16.00 -12.29
C ASN A 157 8.35 -15.04 -11.45
N CYS A 158 8.29 -15.09 -10.13
CA CYS A 158 8.82 -14.03 -9.26
C CYS A 158 9.88 -14.54 -8.27
N ALA A 159 9.72 -15.76 -7.76
CA ALA A 159 10.56 -16.30 -6.68
C ALA A 159 12.04 -16.44 -7.04
N MET A 160 12.36 -16.53 -8.34
CA MET A 160 13.75 -16.57 -8.81
C MET A 160 14.54 -15.31 -8.47
N CYS A 161 13.85 -14.16 -8.33
CA CYS A 161 14.46 -12.90 -7.92
C CYS A 161 14.07 -12.53 -6.48
N HIS A 162 12.81 -12.68 -6.11
CA HIS A 162 12.29 -12.18 -4.83
C HIS A 162 12.28 -13.20 -3.69
N ASN A 163 12.86 -14.40 -3.89
CA ASN A 163 12.75 -15.55 -2.99
C ASN A 163 11.30 -16.07 -2.87
N VAL A 164 11.11 -17.36 -2.57
CA VAL A 164 9.78 -18.01 -2.43
C VAL A 164 8.91 -17.34 -1.36
N ALA A 165 9.53 -16.82 -0.31
CA ALA A 165 8.86 -16.10 0.79
C ALA A 165 8.80 -14.57 0.57
N GLY A 166 9.18 -14.07 -0.61
CA GLY A 166 9.20 -12.62 -0.87
C GLY A 166 10.27 -11.85 -0.09
N ALA A 167 11.33 -12.53 0.38
CA ALA A 167 12.40 -11.91 1.17
C ALA A 167 13.34 -11.00 0.35
N GLY A 168 13.27 -11.06 -0.98
CA GLY A 168 14.19 -10.37 -1.89
C GLY A 168 15.41 -11.23 -2.23
N GLY A 169 16.34 -10.64 -2.99
CA GLY A 169 17.53 -11.35 -3.47
C GLY A 169 18.53 -10.42 -4.15
N ALA A 170 19.81 -10.81 -4.17
CA ALA A 170 20.85 -10.06 -4.88
C ALA A 170 20.76 -10.32 -6.40
N LEU A 171 20.97 -9.27 -7.20
CA LEU A 171 21.08 -9.32 -8.65
C LEU A 171 22.51 -8.93 -9.08
N THR A 172 22.76 -9.01 -10.38
CA THR A 172 24.04 -8.60 -10.98
C THR A 172 24.30 -7.11 -10.83
N GLU A 173 25.58 -6.72 -10.87
CA GLU A 173 26.01 -5.31 -10.89
C GLU A 173 25.57 -4.48 -9.67
N GLY A 174 25.43 -5.12 -8.50
CA GLY A 174 25.07 -4.43 -7.26
C GLY A 174 23.58 -4.08 -7.15
N LYS A 175 22.75 -4.56 -8.07
CA LYS A 175 21.29 -4.45 -7.99
C LYS A 175 20.73 -5.52 -7.05
N TYR A 176 19.48 -5.36 -6.62
CA TYR A 176 18.78 -6.30 -5.77
C TYR A 176 17.27 -6.23 -5.95
N ALA A 177 16.61 -7.37 -5.78
CA ALA A 177 15.18 -7.49 -5.71
C ALA A 177 14.76 -7.14 -4.27
N PRO A 178 13.91 -6.11 -4.08
CA PRO A 178 13.45 -5.75 -2.75
C PRO A 178 12.59 -6.86 -2.14
N HIS A 179 12.46 -6.83 -0.81
CA HIS A 179 11.45 -7.64 -0.13
C HIS A 179 10.05 -7.18 -0.54
N LEU A 180 9.10 -8.12 -0.53
CA LEU A 180 7.71 -7.89 -0.94
C LEU A 180 6.73 -7.92 0.25
N ARG A 181 7.26 -7.74 1.47
CA ARG A 181 6.50 -7.63 2.71
C ARG A 181 5.84 -6.26 2.86
N ASN A 182 4.57 -6.26 3.28
CA ASN A 182 3.78 -5.08 3.64
C ASN A 182 3.80 -3.99 2.56
N ILE A 183 3.65 -4.39 1.30
CA ILE A 183 3.61 -3.47 0.16
C ILE A 183 2.14 -3.21 -0.19
N ASP A 184 1.82 -1.95 -0.51
CA ASP A 184 0.50 -1.58 -0.99
C ASP A 184 0.12 -2.43 -2.24
N PRO A 185 -1.06 -3.06 -2.28
CA PRO A 185 -1.50 -3.87 -3.40
C PRO A 185 -1.45 -3.16 -4.77
N LEU A 186 -1.77 -1.87 -4.81
CA LEU A 186 -1.67 -1.07 -6.04
C LEU A 186 -0.22 -0.99 -6.52
N HIS A 187 0.73 -0.83 -5.59
CA HIS A 187 2.16 -0.82 -5.94
C HIS A 187 2.67 -2.20 -6.38
N VAL A 188 2.15 -3.30 -5.82
CA VAL A 188 2.49 -4.65 -6.32
C VAL A 188 1.97 -4.84 -7.75
N TYR A 189 0.72 -4.43 -8.02
CA TYR A 189 0.16 -4.44 -9.36
C TYR A 189 0.97 -3.57 -10.32
N GLY A 190 1.31 -2.35 -9.90
CA GLY A 190 2.14 -1.40 -10.63
C GLY A 190 3.53 -1.97 -10.94
N ALA A 191 4.18 -2.65 -10.00
CA ALA A 191 5.46 -3.32 -10.24
C ALA A 191 5.36 -4.38 -11.34
N MET A 192 4.32 -5.22 -11.30
CA MET A 192 4.10 -6.25 -12.32
C MET A 192 3.87 -5.64 -13.71
N VAL A 193 3.05 -4.59 -13.81
CA VAL A 193 2.70 -3.99 -15.10
C VAL A 193 3.82 -3.12 -15.67
N THR A 194 4.55 -2.41 -14.82
CA THR A 194 5.53 -1.40 -15.28
C THR A 194 6.94 -1.96 -15.40
N GLY A 195 7.23 -3.11 -14.77
CA GLY A 195 8.55 -3.74 -14.81
C GLY A 195 9.66 -2.78 -14.33
N PRO A 196 9.62 -2.29 -13.10
CA PRO A 196 10.54 -1.26 -12.64
C PRO A 196 11.99 -1.75 -12.64
N GLN A 197 12.89 -0.93 -13.16
CA GLN A 197 14.34 -1.16 -13.19
C GLN A 197 14.71 -2.45 -13.94
N ASN A 198 15.08 -3.51 -13.21
CA ASN A 198 15.47 -4.81 -13.77
C ASN A 198 14.33 -5.85 -13.72
N MET A 199 13.17 -5.49 -13.18
CA MET A 199 12.03 -6.40 -13.12
C MET A 199 11.38 -6.51 -14.52
N PRO A 200 11.10 -7.71 -15.03
CA PRO A 200 10.44 -7.86 -16.32
C PRO A 200 8.99 -7.36 -16.26
N VAL A 201 8.47 -6.95 -17.42
CA VAL A 201 7.08 -6.50 -17.59
C VAL A 201 6.14 -7.70 -17.68
N PHE A 202 5.12 -7.71 -16.83
CA PHE A 202 4.04 -8.69 -16.82
C PHE A 202 2.74 -8.09 -17.38
N ASN A 203 2.61 -8.13 -18.71
CA ASN A 203 1.43 -7.65 -19.43
C ASN A 203 0.26 -8.65 -19.36
N ASP A 204 -0.92 -8.23 -19.82
CA ASP A 204 -2.13 -9.06 -19.71
C ASP A 204 -2.13 -10.32 -20.59
N MET A 205 -1.13 -10.45 -21.47
CA MET A 205 -0.92 -11.68 -22.26
C MET A 205 -0.14 -12.74 -21.49
N ASN A 206 0.61 -12.37 -20.45
CA ASN A 206 1.40 -13.29 -19.63
C ASN A 206 0.82 -13.52 -18.22
N LEU A 207 0.26 -12.48 -17.61
CA LEU A 207 -0.54 -12.56 -16.39
C LEU A 207 -1.78 -11.69 -16.55
N THR A 208 -2.97 -12.31 -16.54
CA THR A 208 -4.23 -11.56 -16.60
C THR A 208 -4.41 -10.68 -15.34
N PRO A 209 -5.26 -9.64 -15.39
CA PRO A 209 -5.56 -8.83 -14.21
C PRO A 209 -6.03 -9.64 -13.00
N GLU A 210 -6.79 -10.71 -13.20
CA GLU A 210 -7.22 -11.63 -12.14
C GLU A 210 -6.05 -12.41 -11.56
N GLN A 211 -5.16 -12.93 -12.42
CA GLN A 211 -3.94 -13.62 -11.99
C GLN A 211 -2.99 -12.70 -11.21
N LYS A 212 -2.95 -11.41 -11.55
CA LYS A 212 -2.22 -10.39 -10.79
C LYS A 212 -2.86 -10.23 -9.40
N ASN A 213 -4.18 -10.17 -9.30
CA ASN A 213 -4.87 -10.13 -8.01
C ASN A 213 -4.61 -11.40 -7.18
N ASP A 214 -4.52 -12.58 -7.80
CA ASP A 214 -4.14 -13.83 -7.12
C ASP A 214 -2.72 -13.73 -6.51
N VAL A 215 -1.75 -13.23 -7.28
CA VAL A 215 -0.36 -13.00 -6.78
C VAL A 215 -0.35 -12.01 -5.61
N ILE A 216 -1.10 -10.92 -5.71
CA ILE A 216 -1.26 -9.93 -4.63
C ILE A 216 -1.87 -10.59 -3.39
N THR A 217 -2.89 -11.42 -3.57
CA THR A 217 -3.54 -12.17 -2.49
C THR A 217 -2.58 -13.13 -1.81
N TYR A 218 -1.71 -13.80 -2.57
CA TYR A 218 -0.65 -14.63 -2.02
C TYR A 218 0.35 -13.84 -1.18
N LEU A 219 0.79 -12.66 -1.64
CA LEU A 219 1.70 -11.81 -0.86
C LEU A 219 1.05 -11.31 0.43
N LYS A 220 -0.23 -10.91 0.37
CA LYS A 220 -1.02 -10.55 1.55
C LYS A 220 -1.16 -11.73 2.53
N TYR A 221 -1.41 -12.93 2.01
CA TYR A 221 -1.42 -14.15 2.83
C TYR A 221 -0.09 -14.37 3.53
N LEU A 222 1.05 -14.18 2.83
CA LEU A 222 2.35 -14.24 3.48
C LEU A 222 2.45 -13.19 4.58
N ASP A 223 2.00 -11.96 4.35
CA ASP A 223 2.03 -10.85 5.32
C ASP A 223 1.31 -11.17 6.62
N GLU A 224 0.13 -11.76 6.51
CA GLU A 224 -0.73 -12.12 7.64
C GLU A 224 -0.33 -13.43 8.31
N THR A 225 0.35 -14.33 7.60
CA THR A 225 0.69 -15.68 8.11
C THR A 225 2.07 -15.71 8.76
N PRO A 226 2.17 -15.98 10.08
CA PRO A 226 3.46 -16.09 10.75
C PRO A 226 4.21 -17.37 10.33
N SER A 227 5.53 -17.39 10.52
CA SER A 227 6.35 -18.58 10.28
C SER A 227 5.94 -19.73 11.19
N VAL A 228 5.63 -20.87 10.59
CA VAL A 228 5.39 -22.12 11.33
C VAL A 228 6.72 -22.65 11.86
N GLY A 229 6.76 -23.07 13.13
CA GLY A 229 7.95 -23.72 13.72
C GLY A 229 8.96 -22.79 14.40
N GLY A 230 8.62 -21.52 14.64
CA GLY A 230 9.45 -20.60 15.43
C GLY A 230 9.97 -19.42 14.62
N PHE A 231 11.19 -18.97 14.92
CA PHE A 231 11.78 -17.77 14.34
C PHE A 231 12.15 -17.99 12.86
N SER A 232 11.74 -17.08 11.98
CA SER A 232 11.91 -17.23 10.52
C SER A 232 13.34 -17.03 10.02
N LEU A 233 14.23 -16.44 10.83
CA LEU A 233 15.61 -16.09 10.44
C LEU A 233 15.70 -15.28 9.13
N GLY A 234 14.70 -14.45 8.85
CA GLY A 234 14.61 -13.65 7.64
C GLY A 234 14.14 -14.43 6.40
N SER A 235 13.70 -15.69 6.55
CA SER A 235 13.17 -16.54 5.48
C SER A 235 14.13 -16.75 4.30
N LEU A 236 15.45 -16.67 4.57
CA LEU A 236 16.51 -16.91 3.58
C LEU A 236 16.89 -18.40 3.47
N GLY A 237 16.23 -19.26 4.25
CA GLY A 237 16.36 -20.71 4.21
C GLY A 237 17.71 -21.21 4.76
N PRO A 238 18.37 -22.16 4.08
CA PRO A 238 19.45 -22.96 4.67
C PRO A 238 20.71 -22.15 5.03
N VAL A 239 20.89 -20.95 4.44
CA VAL A 239 22.05 -20.10 4.75
C VAL A 239 21.93 -19.51 6.14
N SER A 240 20.81 -18.84 6.44
CA SER A 240 20.56 -18.24 7.76
C SER A 240 20.36 -19.30 8.84
N GLU A 241 19.66 -20.39 8.50
CA GLU A 241 19.47 -21.54 9.39
C GLU A 241 20.80 -22.24 9.71
N GLY A 242 21.64 -22.47 8.69
CA GLY A 242 22.95 -23.08 8.84
C GLY A 242 23.89 -22.25 9.71
N LEU A 243 23.89 -20.91 9.55
CA LEU A 243 24.67 -20.01 10.39
C LEU A 243 24.22 -20.08 11.86
N LEU A 244 22.91 -20.13 12.11
CA LEU A 244 22.37 -20.27 13.45
C LEU A 244 22.79 -21.61 14.09
N ILE A 245 22.65 -22.71 13.34
CA ILE A 245 23.05 -24.04 13.80
C ILE A 245 24.55 -24.08 14.08
N TRP A 246 25.38 -23.43 13.27
CA TRP A 246 26.82 -23.39 13.46
C TRP A 246 27.22 -22.58 14.70
N LEU A 247 26.66 -21.38 14.88
CA LEU A 247 27.00 -20.50 16.01
C LEU A 247 26.42 -20.99 17.33
N ILE A 248 25.13 -21.31 17.36
CA ILE A 248 24.41 -21.64 18.60
C ILE A 248 24.41 -23.14 18.84
N GLY A 249 24.09 -23.93 17.82
CA GLY A 249 24.04 -25.40 17.94
C GLY A 249 25.42 -25.99 18.21
N LEU A 250 26.34 -25.87 17.25
CA LEU A 250 27.68 -26.42 17.37
C LEU A 250 28.50 -25.68 18.42
N GLY A 251 28.44 -24.34 18.46
CA GLY A 251 29.11 -23.55 19.50
C GLY A 251 28.63 -23.92 20.92
N GLY A 252 27.33 -24.15 21.11
CA GLY A 252 26.76 -24.63 22.37
C GLY A 252 27.22 -26.03 22.75
N LEU A 253 27.26 -26.97 21.80
CA LEU A 253 27.77 -28.33 22.04
C LEU A 253 29.26 -28.31 22.44
N ILE A 254 30.07 -27.49 21.77
CA ILE A 254 31.50 -27.32 22.12
C ILE A 254 31.64 -26.74 23.53
N ALA A 255 30.85 -25.72 23.89
CA ALA A 255 30.88 -25.13 25.22
C ALA A 255 30.50 -26.15 26.32
N VAL A 256 29.46 -26.97 26.08
CA VAL A 256 29.07 -28.05 27.00
C VAL A 256 30.17 -29.09 27.11
N ALA A 257 30.80 -29.49 26.00
CA ALA A 257 31.90 -30.44 26.01
C ALA A 257 33.09 -29.93 26.82
N ILE A 258 33.49 -28.66 26.62
CA ILE A 258 34.55 -28.00 27.41
C ILE A 258 34.16 -27.94 28.89
N TRP A 259 32.91 -27.62 29.21
CA TRP A 259 32.44 -27.55 30.60
C TRP A 259 32.47 -28.91 31.30
N LEU A 260 32.06 -29.98 30.61
CA LEU A 260 32.09 -31.35 31.12
C LEU A 260 33.54 -31.81 31.36
N THR A 261 34.45 -31.55 30.43
CA THR A 261 35.86 -31.95 30.58
C THR A 261 36.62 -31.10 31.59
N ALA A 262 36.25 -29.82 31.78
CA ALA A 262 36.85 -28.95 32.79
C ALA A 262 36.47 -29.34 34.23
N ARG A 263 35.41 -30.13 34.43
CA ARG A 263 34.91 -30.57 35.75
C ARG A 263 35.30 -32.01 36.11
N SER A 264 36.13 -32.69 35.32
CA SER A 264 36.49 -34.10 35.55
C SER A 264 37.57 -34.32 36.61
N ASN A 265 37.54 -33.57 37.72
CA ASN A 265 38.31 -33.80 38.96
C ASN A 265 37.45 -33.47 40.17
#